data_AF-A0A7V6D183-F1
#
_entry.id   AF-A0A7V6D183-F1
#
_cell.length_a   1.000
_cell.length_b   1.000
_cell.length_c   1.000
_cell.angle_alpha   90.00
_cell.angle_beta   90.00
_cell.angle_gamma   90.00
#
_symmetry.space_group_name_H-M   'P 1'
#
loop_
_entity.id
_entity.type
_entity.pdbx_description
1 polymer ?
#
loop_
_entity_poly.entity_id
_entity_poly.type
_entity_poly.pdbx_seq_one_letter_code
_entity_poly.pdbx_strand_id
1 'polypeptide(L)'
;MELTQCIYDMLHAAETSAIPLDCLAASINEKLPQNESVTVEDLNRLKDRAVRPPEPLQELIQREGYEQLLHSAAKRARAREILKPLSQQFSSSSVLQVLAQHGVHLQPELLERITVDQDVLPEAVAHYILANAESLRQEVAEASAHQREAQRVDEFRRTLANILQYLHTEAERLVLARALLGQNASREQVSHLAEKLPRIAAGQELDHQVMTTVLEEGHRYLRKVRLFRAIQDLISAPKSATDIATAANVDNATVTHFNQSLSGSTETIAKLERACASLYREMARKGKQSTWSASREQLHPEEKAAVGAHWAEYHFLKDLPGPTGNYATTAATVLVSHGTTQTEVVDQVLRWIELQLADTYYITWYPAGTRVADRIRQFQLENPHLRTAAQLFLLPGLVDLERERIFGPEVQAFLENWQRIFTYIWLGAYAFDLTNGIAYFQFEDEVPLQRLLAGRPAIEKVLFLDWSKLRCEGAPGFGVAELLEHAKGVTICVGVQSAPARLRDEVRKQFGELVHQVARALHSPPEPKRLRLCLVCSVEQGEVLSATVEGHGRFHWNHSAQPGSHKWDDITPHRGGRATKSTRS
;
A
#
# COMPACT_ATOMS: atom_id res chain seq x y z
N MET A 1 -18.26 -6.11 -12.98
CA MET A 1 -17.17 -7.11 -12.97
C MET A 1 -17.48 -8.28 -13.89
N GLU A 2 -18.69 -8.85 -13.83
CA GLU A 2 -19.11 -9.98 -14.70
C GLU A 2 -19.13 -9.64 -16.20
N LEU A 3 -19.59 -8.44 -16.58
CA LEU A 3 -19.64 -8.01 -18.00
C LEU A 3 -18.22 -7.89 -18.62
N THR A 4 -17.26 -7.37 -17.86
CA THR A 4 -15.87 -7.18 -18.31
C THR A 4 -15.19 -8.53 -18.55
N GLN A 5 -15.38 -9.50 -17.64
CA GLN A 5 -14.83 -10.85 -17.82
C GLN A 5 -15.47 -11.54 -19.03
N CYS A 6 -16.79 -11.40 -19.21
CA CYS A 6 -17.50 -11.96 -20.35
C CYS A 6 -16.99 -11.40 -21.69
N ILE A 7 -16.69 -10.09 -21.75
CA ILE A 7 -16.10 -9.45 -22.94
C ILE A 7 -14.67 -9.97 -23.19
N TYR A 8 -13.87 -10.22 -22.15
CA TYR A 8 -12.54 -10.83 -22.30
C TYR A 8 -12.60 -12.27 -22.81
N ASP A 9 -13.50 -13.08 -22.27
CA ASP A 9 -13.68 -14.48 -22.70
C ASP A 9 -14.16 -14.55 -24.16
N MET A 10 -15.08 -13.65 -24.54
CA MET A 10 -15.56 -13.49 -25.90
C MET A 10 -14.46 -13.02 -26.88
N LEU A 11 -13.61 -12.07 -26.47
CA LEU A 11 -12.46 -11.62 -27.24
C LEU A 11 -11.45 -12.74 -27.46
N HIS A 12 -11.15 -13.51 -26.42
CA HIS A 12 -10.25 -14.66 -26.52
C HIS A 12 -10.82 -15.76 -27.41
N ALA A 13 -12.12 -16.05 -27.33
CA ALA A 13 -12.78 -17.03 -28.20
C ALA A 13 -12.85 -16.58 -29.66
N ALA A 14 -13.05 -15.27 -29.91
CA ALA A 14 -13.03 -14.70 -31.25
C ALA A 14 -11.64 -14.80 -31.90
N GLU A 15 -10.58 -14.57 -31.14
CA GLU A 15 -9.21 -14.66 -31.62
C GLU A 15 -8.80 -16.11 -31.96
N THR A 16 -9.21 -17.09 -31.14
CA THR A 16 -8.94 -18.50 -31.42
C THR A 16 -9.78 -19.06 -32.57
N SER A 17 -10.97 -18.48 -32.81
CA SER A 17 -11.90 -18.93 -33.85
C SER A 17 -11.87 -18.07 -35.12
N ALA A 18 -10.92 -17.13 -35.22
CA ALA A 18 -10.80 -16.15 -36.31
C ALA A 18 -12.10 -15.38 -36.62
N ILE A 19 -12.91 -15.09 -35.59
CA ILE A 19 -14.15 -14.32 -35.73
C ILE A 19 -13.77 -12.84 -35.92
N PRO A 20 -14.23 -12.19 -37.01
CA PRO A 20 -14.02 -10.76 -37.21
C PRO A 20 -14.56 -9.91 -36.04
N LEU A 21 -13.81 -8.89 -35.62
CA LEU A 21 -14.15 -8.07 -34.44
C LEU A 21 -15.44 -7.25 -34.60
N ASP A 22 -15.85 -6.96 -35.83
CA ASP A 22 -17.13 -6.33 -36.16
C ASP A 22 -18.31 -7.26 -35.87
N CYS A 23 -18.20 -8.56 -36.18
CA CYS A 23 -19.19 -9.56 -35.77
C CYS A 23 -19.29 -9.70 -34.25
N LEU A 24 -18.14 -9.62 -33.57
CA LEU A 24 -18.09 -9.67 -32.10
C LEU A 24 -18.75 -8.43 -31.47
N ALA A 25 -18.45 -7.23 -31.98
CA ALA A 25 -19.05 -5.99 -31.54
C ALA A 25 -20.57 -6.00 -31.71
N ALA A 26 -21.07 -6.51 -32.84
CA ALA A 26 -22.51 -6.67 -33.08
C ALA A 26 -23.16 -7.60 -32.04
N SER A 27 -22.54 -8.75 -31.77
CA SER A 27 -23.07 -9.73 -30.81
C SER A 27 -23.03 -9.24 -29.35
N ILE A 28 -22.06 -8.39 -28.99
CA ILE A 28 -22.02 -7.71 -27.69
C ILE A 28 -23.13 -6.67 -27.60
N ASN A 29 -23.32 -5.86 -28.65
CA ASN A 29 -24.33 -4.79 -28.66
C ASN A 29 -25.77 -5.31 -28.62
N GLU A 30 -26.05 -6.50 -29.16
CA GLU A 30 -27.36 -7.15 -29.01
C GLU A 30 -27.70 -7.47 -27.54
N LYS A 31 -26.69 -7.64 -26.69
CA LYS A 31 -26.87 -8.03 -25.28
C LYS A 31 -26.75 -6.85 -24.31
N LEU A 32 -26.38 -5.67 -24.80
CA LEU A 32 -26.23 -4.47 -23.97
C LEU A 32 -27.55 -3.69 -23.85
N PRO A 33 -27.74 -2.94 -22.75
CA PRO A 33 -28.87 -2.01 -22.61
C PRO A 33 -28.87 -0.98 -23.76
N GLN A 34 -30.05 -0.51 -24.18
CA GLN A 34 -30.25 0.34 -25.39
C GLN A 34 -29.44 1.65 -25.47
N ASN A 35 -28.72 2.03 -24.41
CA ASN A 35 -27.91 3.25 -24.36
C ASN A 35 -26.40 2.99 -24.31
N GLU A 36 -25.96 1.74 -24.46
CA GLU A 36 -24.54 1.36 -24.47
C GLU A 36 -24.16 0.67 -25.79
N SER A 37 -23.04 1.08 -26.38
CA SER A 37 -22.50 0.43 -27.57
C SER A 37 -20.99 0.26 -27.45
N VAL A 38 -20.52 -0.93 -27.75
CA VAL A 38 -19.10 -1.25 -27.90
C VAL A 38 -18.74 -1.15 -29.37
N THR A 39 -17.73 -0.35 -29.69
CA THR A 39 -17.20 -0.23 -31.05
C THR A 39 -16.04 -1.20 -31.28
N VAL A 40 -15.71 -1.46 -32.54
CA VAL A 40 -14.50 -2.23 -32.91
C VAL A 40 -13.23 -1.56 -32.37
N GLU A 41 -13.22 -0.23 -32.25
CA GLU A 41 -12.09 0.50 -31.69
C GLU A 41 -11.93 0.26 -30.18
N ASP A 42 -13.04 0.16 -29.45
CA ASP A 42 -13.02 -0.19 -28.01
C ASP A 42 -12.50 -1.61 -27.78
N LEU A 43 -12.90 -2.55 -28.65
CA LEU A 43 -12.40 -3.93 -28.61
C LEU A 43 -10.90 -4.00 -28.94
N ASN A 44 -10.41 -3.23 -29.91
CA ASN A 44 -8.98 -3.13 -30.19
C ASN A 44 -8.20 -2.54 -29.00
N ARG A 45 -8.72 -1.48 -28.36
CA ARG A 45 -8.09 -0.89 -27.16
C ARG A 45 -8.06 -1.87 -25.98
N LEU A 46 -9.08 -2.71 -25.83
CA LEU A 46 -9.12 -3.78 -24.83
C LEU A 46 -8.15 -4.92 -25.16
N LYS A 47 -8.06 -5.31 -26.43
CA LYS A 47 -7.10 -6.30 -26.94
C LYS A 47 -5.66 -5.86 -26.66
N ASP A 48 -5.34 -4.61 -26.95
CA ASP A 48 -4.00 -4.04 -26.70
C ASP A 48 -3.65 -3.96 -25.21
N ARG A 49 -4.67 -3.83 -24.33
CA ARG A 49 -4.51 -3.87 -22.87
C ARG A 49 -4.41 -5.28 -22.31
N ALA A 50 -4.89 -6.29 -23.02
CA ALA A 50 -4.89 -7.70 -22.61
C ALA A 50 -3.52 -8.40 -22.79
N VAL A 51 -2.49 -7.72 -23.34
CA VAL A 51 -1.16 -8.29 -23.69
C VAL A 51 -0.28 -8.59 -22.45
N ARG A 52 -0.85 -8.82 -21.27
CA ARG A 52 -0.11 -9.40 -20.13
C ARG A 52 -0.89 -10.56 -19.50
N PRO A 53 -0.45 -11.81 -19.70
CA PRO A 53 -0.89 -12.90 -18.83
C PRO A 53 -0.27 -12.72 -17.43
N PRO A 54 -0.92 -13.21 -16.36
CA PRO A 54 -0.26 -13.40 -15.07
C PRO A 54 0.87 -14.44 -15.23
N GLU A 55 2.02 -14.16 -14.61
CA GLU A 55 3.22 -15.00 -14.65
C GLU A 55 2.92 -16.48 -14.34
N PRO A 56 3.43 -17.45 -15.12
CA PRO A 56 3.28 -18.86 -14.81
C PRO A 56 4.32 -19.31 -13.77
N LEU A 57 3.90 -20.29 -12.98
CA LEU A 57 4.57 -21.19 -12.02
C LEU A 57 6.07 -21.55 -12.15
N GLN A 58 6.83 -21.02 -13.11
CA GLN A 58 8.25 -21.32 -13.34
C GLN A 58 9.18 -20.84 -12.22
N GLU A 59 8.83 -19.79 -11.46
CA GLU A 59 9.62 -19.35 -10.31
C GLU A 59 9.45 -20.22 -9.05
N LEU A 60 8.36 -20.99 -8.97
CA LEU A 60 8.12 -21.96 -7.88
C LEU A 60 8.82 -23.31 -8.14
N ILE A 61 9.29 -23.54 -9.37
CA ILE A 61 9.92 -24.80 -9.80
C ILE A 61 11.44 -24.77 -9.60
N GLN A 62 12.06 -23.60 -9.38
CA GLN A 62 13.52 -23.50 -9.28
C GLN A 62 14.10 -23.74 -7.87
N ARG A 63 13.30 -24.03 -6.83
CA ARG A 63 13.78 -23.84 -5.46
C ARG A 63 14.13 -25.04 -4.59
N GLU A 64 13.68 -26.28 -4.80
CA GLU A 64 14.05 -27.35 -3.83
C GLU A 64 14.29 -28.71 -4.47
N GLY A 65 15.49 -29.26 -4.19
CA GLY A 65 15.92 -30.59 -4.56
C GLY A 65 15.08 -31.66 -3.88
N TYR A 66 14.23 -32.32 -4.67
CA TYR A 66 13.43 -33.48 -4.29
C TYR A 66 13.45 -34.51 -5.44
N GLU A 67 14.59 -34.63 -6.12
CA GLU A 67 14.69 -35.25 -7.44
C GLU A 67 14.86 -36.77 -7.46
N GLN A 68 15.14 -37.43 -6.34
CA GLN A 68 15.38 -38.89 -6.35
C GLN A 68 14.21 -39.75 -5.83
N LEU A 69 13.19 -39.16 -5.19
CA LEU A 69 12.08 -39.94 -4.59
C LEU A 69 10.72 -39.80 -5.31
N LEU A 70 10.55 -38.84 -6.24
CA LEU A 70 9.30 -38.62 -6.99
C LEU A 70 9.34 -39.07 -8.48
N HIS A 71 10.49 -39.54 -8.98
CA HIS A 71 10.77 -39.59 -10.42
C HIS A 71 10.02 -40.66 -11.23
N SER A 72 9.40 -41.68 -10.60
CA SER A 72 8.72 -42.77 -11.31
C SER A 72 7.18 -42.73 -11.26
N ALA A 73 6.59 -42.21 -10.18
CA ALA A 73 5.14 -42.21 -9.97
C ALA A 73 4.46 -40.92 -10.47
N ALA A 74 5.08 -39.75 -10.27
CA ALA A 74 4.51 -38.47 -10.68
C ALA A 74 4.51 -38.27 -12.21
N LYS A 75 5.44 -38.90 -12.93
CA LYS A 75 5.55 -38.80 -14.40
C LYS A 75 4.35 -39.44 -15.11
N ARG A 76 3.80 -40.53 -14.56
CA ARG A 76 2.61 -41.21 -15.10
C ARG A 76 1.31 -40.48 -14.76
N ALA A 77 1.20 -39.93 -13.55
CA ALA A 77 0.03 -39.17 -13.12
C ALA A 77 -0.11 -37.83 -13.86
N ARG A 78 1.02 -37.14 -14.09
CA ARG A 78 1.03 -35.80 -14.71
C ARG A 78 0.89 -35.85 -16.23
N ALA A 79 1.40 -36.89 -16.90
CA ALA A 79 1.14 -37.13 -18.32
C ALA A 79 -0.36 -37.38 -18.60
N ARG A 80 -1.06 -38.06 -17.68
CA ARG A 80 -2.52 -38.25 -17.76
C ARG A 80 -3.30 -36.95 -17.62
N GLU A 81 -2.89 -36.03 -16.74
CA GLU A 81 -3.56 -34.74 -16.59
C GLU A 81 -3.36 -33.79 -17.78
N ILE A 82 -2.17 -33.81 -18.40
CA ILE A 82 -1.85 -32.94 -19.55
C ILE A 82 -2.48 -33.44 -20.85
N LEU A 83 -2.66 -34.76 -21.02
CA LEU A 83 -3.18 -35.35 -22.26
C LEU A 83 -4.70 -35.49 -22.28
N LYS A 84 -5.37 -35.42 -21.12
CA LYS A 84 -6.83 -35.49 -21.00
C LYS A 84 -7.58 -34.37 -21.76
N PRO A 85 -7.11 -33.11 -21.83
CA PRO A 85 -7.73 -32.08 -22.66
C PRO A 85 -7.45 -32.25 -24.16
N LEU A 86 -6.28 -32.80 -24.53
CA LEU A 86 -5.87 -32.99 -25.93
C LEU A 86 -6.61 -34.17 -26.59
N SER A 87 -6.87 -35.26 -25.85
CA SER A 87 -7.71 -36.37 -26.33
C SER A 87 -9.19 -36.00 -26.47
N GLN A 88 -9.63 -34.92 -25.81
CA GLN A 88 -10.97 -34.36 -25.94
C GLN A 88 -11.12 -33.41 -27.15
N GLN A 89 -10.01 -32.85 -27.65
CA GLN A 89 -10.02 -31.87 -28.76
C GLN A 89 -9.63 -32.46 -30.11
N PHE A 90 -8.87 -33.57 -30.16
CA PHE A 90 -8.41 -34.18 -31.41
C PHE A 90 -8.88 -35.63 -31.52
N SER A 91 -9.33 -36.04 -32.71
CA SER A 91 -9.66 -37.45 -32.94
C SER A 91 -8.40 -38.31 -32.79
N SER A 92 -8.53 -39.53 -32.25
CA SER A 92 -7.41 -40.47 -32.07
C SER A 92 -6.61 -40.70 -33.36
N SER A 93 -7.26 -40.59 -34.52
CA SER A 93 -6.62 -40.70 -35.84
C SER A 93 -5.68 -39.53 -36.15
N SER A 94 -5.99 -38.31 -35.71
CA SER A 94 -5.18 -37.11 -35.96
C SER A 94 -3.87 -37.17 -35.16
N VAL A 95 -3.95 -37.63 -33.91
CA VAL A 95 -2.77 -37.80 -33.05
C VAL A 95 -1.86 -38.91 -33.56
N LEU A 96 -2.42 -40.04 -34.00
CA LEU A 96 -1.65 -41.13 -34.60
C LEU A 96 -0.98 -40.72 -35.92
N GLN A 97 -1.63 -39.87 -36.71
CA GLN A 97 -1.06 -39.35 -37.96
C GLN A 97 0.13 -38.41 -37.71
N VAL A 98 0.05 -37.54 -36.69
CA VAL A 98 1.16 -36.67 -36.28
C VAL A 98 2.33 -37.51 -35.76
N LEU A 99 2.06 -38.54 -34.93
CA LEU A 99 3.11 -39.45 -34.45
C LEU A 99 3.77 -40.22 -35.61
N ALA A 100 3.00 -40.69 -36.59
CA ALA A 100 3.54 -41.34 -37.77
C ALA A 100 4.37 -40.40 -38.66
N GLN A 101 3.95 -39.13 -38.82
CA GLN A 101 4.71 -38.11 -39.54
C GLN A 101 6.07 -37.79 -38.90
N HIS A 102 6.19 -37.98 -37.58
CA HIS A 102 7.45 -37.85 -36.84
C HIS A 102 8.20 -39.18 -36.64
N GLY A 103 7.90 -40.20 -37.46
CA GLY A 103 8.68 -41.44 -37.53
C GLY A 103 8.43 -42.42 -36.37
N VAL A 104 7.35 -42.26 -35.61
CA VAL A 104 7.03 -43.13 -34.48
C VAL A 104 6.33 -44.38 -34.96
N HIS A 105 7.07 -45.49 -35.01
CA HIS A 105 6.49 -46.81 -35.27
C HIS A 105 5.93 -47.40 -33.98
N LEU A 106 4.62 -47.31 -33.79
CA LEU A 106 3.92 -47.99 -32.71
C LEU A 106 3.79 -49.49 -33.03
N GLN A 107 3.97 -50.35 -32.03
CA GLN A 107 3.75 -51.79 -32.23
C GLN A 107 2.27 -52.06 -32.60
N PRO A 108 1.99 -53.01 -33.51
CA PRO A 108 0.63 -53.29 -33.98
C PRO A 108 -0.35 -53.55 -32.84
N GLU A 109 0.09 -54.22 -31.77
CA GLU A 109 -0.72 -54.55 -30.60
C GLU A 109 -1.10 -53.29 -29.77
N LEU A 110 -0.26 -52.26 -29.79
CA LEU A 110 -0.54 -50.98 -29.13
C LEU A 110 -1.48 -50.11 -29.97
N LEU A 111 -1.33 -50.16 -31.30
CA LEU A 111 -2.23 -49.50 -32.25
C LEU A 111 -3.67 -50.02 -32.14
N GLU A 112 -3.86 -51.34 -32.10
CA GLU A 112 -5.18 -51.95 -31.87
C GLU A 112 -5.79 -51.53 -30.53
N ARG A 113 -4.97 -51.45 -29.47
CA ARG A 113 -5.44 -51.04 -28.15
C ARG A 113 -5.79 -49.55 -28.06
N ILE A 114 -5.06 -48.67 -28.76
CA ILE A 114 -5.37 -47.23 -28.82
C ILE A 114 -6.64 -46.96 -29.64
N THR A 115 -6.91 -47.76 -30.68
CA THR A 115 -8.17 -47.65 -31.44
C THR A 115 -9.39 -48.07 -30.63
N VAL A 116 -9.22 -48.90 -29.61
CA VAL A 116 -10.30 -49.44 -28.78
C VAL A 116 -10.44 -48.67 -27.45
N ASP A 117 -9.36 -48.12 -26.91
CA ASP A 117 -9.33 -47.51 -25.57
C ASP A 117 -8.52 -46.20 -25.57
N GLN A 118 -9.22 -45.07 -25.38
CA GLN A 118 -8.65 -43.71 -25.44
C GLN A 118 -7.67 -43.42 -24.28
N ASP A 119 -7.67 -44.22 -23.22
CA ASP A 119 -6.77 -44.07 -22.07
C ASP A 119 -5.33 -44.58 -22.33
N VAL A 120 -5.06 -45.15 -23.50
CA VAL A 120 -3.74 -45.69 -23.91
C VAL A 120 -2.88 -44.64 -24.67
N LEU A 121 -3.49 -43.55 -25.16
CA LEU A 121 -2.79 -42.43 -25.83
C LEU A 121 -1.63 -41.84 -24.99
N PRO A 122 -1.75 -41.69 -23.65
CA PRO A 122 -0.64 -41.25 -22.80
C PRO A 122 0.58 -42.16 -22.81
N GLU A 123 0.40 -43.46 -23.06
CA GLU A 123 1.48 -44.45 -23.07
C GLU A 123 2.29 -44.37 -24.38
N ALA A 124 1.62 -44.15 -25.53
CA ALA A 124 2.27 -43.91 -26.81
C ALA A 124 3.07 -42.59 -26.85
N VAL A 125 2.51 -41.51 -26.27
CA VAL A 125 3.22 -40.23 -26.14
C VAL A 125 4.42 -40.37 -25.17
N ALA A 126 4.27 -41.13 -24.08
CA ALA A 126 5.39 -41.44 -23.20
C ALA A 126 6.50 -42.22 -23.93
N HIS A 127 6.13 -43.18 -24.79
CA HIS A 127 7.09 -43.90 -25.63
C HIS A 127 7.81 -42.99 -26.63
N TYR A 128 7.12 -42.03 -27.25
CA TYR A 128 7.74 -41.04 -28.13
C TYR A 128 8.73 -40.13 -27.40
N ILE A 129 8.33 -39.60 -26.24
CA ILE A 129 9.19 -38.76 -25.39
C ILE A 129 10.41 -39.54 -24.93
N LEU A 130 10.27 -40.84 -24.63
CA LEU A 130 11.40 -41.71 -24.25
C LEU A 130 12.31 -42.03 -25.45
N ALA A 131 11.74 -42.29 -26.63
CA ALA A 131 12.50 -42.61 -27.84
C ALA A 131 13.28 -41.41 -28.40
N ASN A 132 12.80 -40.19 -28.17
CA ASN A 132 13.41 -38.95 -28.67
C ASN A 132 13.95 -38.03 -27.57
N ALA A 133 14.09 -38.57 -26.35
CA ALA A 133 14.48 -37.81 -25.15
C ALA A 133 15.79 -37.03 -25.34
N GLU A 134 16.74 -37.58 -26.10
CA GLU A 134 18.05 -36.99 -26.31
C GLU A 134 18.03 -35.84 -27.33
N SER A 135 17.31 -36.01 -28.45
CA SER A 135 17.07 -34.93 -29.42
C SER A 135 16.31 -33.76 -28.79
N LEU A 136 15.26 -34.06 -28.03
CA LEU A 136 14.47 -33.03 -27.33
C LEU A 136 15.28 -32.34 -26.23
N ARG A 137 16.17 -33.06 -25.52
CA ARG A 137 17.11 -32.43 -24.56
C ARG A 137 18.05 -31.46 -25.26
N GLN A 138 18.53 -31.80 -26.45
CA GLN A 138 19.42 -30.95 -27.22
C GLN A 138 18.69 -29.70 -27.73
N GLU A 139 17.50 -29.85 -28.30
CA GLU A 139 16.66 -28.72 -28.75
C GLU A 139 16.26 -27.80 -27.58
N VAL A 140 15.90 -28.36 -26.42
CA VAL A 140 15.61 -27.57 -25.22
C VAL A 140 16.86 -26.87 -24.68
N ALA A 141 18.03 -27.50 -24.76
CA ALA A 141 19.29 -26.88 -24.36
C ALA A 141 19.66 -25.71 -25.29
N GLU A 142 19.45 -25.87 -26.61
CA GLU A 142 19.67 -24.83 -27.61
C GLU A 142 18.68 -23.67 -27.45
N ALA A 143 17.39 -23.95 -27.26
CA ALA A 143 16.37 -22.94 -26.98
C ALA A 143 16.64 -22.20 -25.66
N SER A 144 17.08 -22.91 -24.62
CA SER A 144 17.49 -22.32 -23.35
C SER A 144 18.74 -21.45 -23.48
N ALA A 145 19.69 -21.84 -24.34
CA ALA A 145 20.87 -21.03 -24.63
C ALA A 145 20.50 -19.73 -25.36
N HIS A 146 19.61 -19.79 -26.35
CA HIS A 146 19.09 -18.61 -27.05
C HIS A 146 18.28 -17.69 -26.11
N GLN A 147 17.47 -18.25 -25.21
CA GLN A 147 16.73 -17.47 -24.22
C GLN A 147 17.67 -16.79 -23.22
N ARG A 148 18.72 -17.47 -22.74
CA ARG A 148 19.75 -16.87 -21.87
C ARG A 148 20.48 -15.74 -22.58
N GLU A 149 20.79 -15.89 -23.85
CA GLU A 149 21.45 -14.86 -24.64
C GLU A 149 20.54 -13.63 -24.85
N ALA A 150 19.25 -13.85 -25.15
CA ALA A 150 18.27 -12.75 -25.23
C ALA A 150 18.12 -12.00 -23.89
N GLN A 151 18.09 -12.72 -22.77
CA GLN A 151 18.05 -12.11 -21.43
C GLN A 151 19.31 -11.29 -21.13
N ARG A 152 20.50 -11.79 -21.52
CA ARG A 152 21.77 -11.05 -21.38
C ARG A 152 21.81 -9.77 -22.20
N VAL A 153 21.30 -9.81 -23.44
CA VAL A 153 21.18 -8.63 -24.31
C VAL A 153 20.27 -7.58 -23.69
N ASP A 154 19.13 -7.99 -23.13
CA ASP A 154 18.19 -7.08 -22.47
C ASP A 154 18.75 -6.51 -21.16
N GLU A 155 19.45 -7.31 -20.35
CA GLU A 155 20.13 -6.85 -19.14
C GLU A 155 21.24 -5.85 -19.46
N PHE A 156 22.03 -6.12 -20.51
CA PHE A 156 23.01 -5.19 -21.04
C PHE A 156 22.37 -3.87 -21.44
N ARG A 157 21.25 -3.89 -22.19
CA ARG A 157 20.58 -2.67 -22.68
C ARG A 157 20.09 -1.82 -21.52
N ARG A 158 19.46 -2.42 -20.51
CA ARG A 158 19.00 -1.71 -19.31
C ARG A 158 20.18 -1.13 -18.52
N THR A 159 21.25 -1.90 -18.37
CA THR A 159 22.45 -1.45 -17.64
C THR A 159 23.10 -0.26 -18.35
N LEU A 160 23.28 -0.35 -19.67
CA LEU A 160 23.86 0.74 -20.47
C LEU A 160 22.96 1.98 -20.50
N ALA A 161 21.65 1.83 -20.64
CA ALA A 161 20.70 2.94 -20.59
C ALA A 161 20.74 3.66 -19.23
N ASN A 162 20.77 2.91 -18.13
CA ASN A 162 20.93 3.48 -16.79
C ASN A 162 22.25 4.25 -16.67
N ILE A 163 23.37 3.68 -17.12
CA ILE A 163 24.67 4.37 -17.12
C ILE A 163 24.57 5.69 -17.87
N LEU A 164 24.05 5.68 -19.09
CA LEU A 164 23.94 6.88 -19.93
C LEU A 164 23.01 7.94 -19.34
N GLN A 165 21.95 7.54 -18.63
CA GLN A 165 21.09 8.48 -17.90
C GLN A 165 21.84 9.20 -16.77
N TYR A 166 22.84 8.56 -16.17
CA TYR A 166 23.68 9.13 -15.11
C TYR A 166 24.85 9.98 -15.63
N LEU A 167 25.20 9.89 -16.93
CA LEU A 167 26.25 10.69 -17.55
C LEU A 167 25.65 11.93 -18.22
N HIS A 168 25.94 13.10 -17.67
CA HIS A 168 25.38 14.39 -18.12
C HIS A 168 26.26 15.09 -19.16
N THR A 169 27.54 14.72 -19.28
CA THR A 169 28.51 15.39 -20.15
C THR A 169 29.16 14.45 -21.16
N GLU A 170 29.61 15.00 -22.27
CA GLU A 170 30.34 14.27 -23.30
C GLU A 170 31.71 13.76 -22.80
N ALA A 171 32.33 14.51 -21.88
CA ALA A 171 33.55 14.08 -21.19
C ALA A 171 33.35 12.78 -20.41
N GLU A 172 32.21 12.62 -19.73
CA GLU A 172 31.89 11.39 -18.99
C GLU A 172 31.66 10.19 -19.92
N ARG A 173 31.06 10.42 -21.10
CA ARG A 173 30.88 9.37 -22.13
C ARG A 173 32.22 8.93 -22.73
N LEU A 174 33.15 9.86 -22.93
CA LEU A 174 34.52 9.55 -23.37
C LEU A 174 35.30 8.78 -22.30
N VAL A 175 35.09 9.08 -21.01
CA VAL A 175 35.67 8.31 -19.90
C VAL A 175 35.13 6.88 -19.87
N LEU A 176 33.82 6.71 -20.05
CA LEU A 176 33.20 5.39 -20.17
C LEU A 176 33.74 4.63 -21.38
N ALA A 177 33.77 5.25 -22.57
CA ALA A 177 34.30 4.62 -23.77
C ALA A 177 35.77 4.20 -23.63
N ARG A 178 36.59 5.01 -22.93
CA ARG A 178 37.98 4.69 -22.65
C ARG A 178 38.14 3.56 -21.64
N ALA A 179 37.23 3.46 -20.66
CA ALA A 179 37.18 2.33 -19.75
C ALA A 179 36.81 1.04 -20.49
N LEU A 180 35.85 1.11 -21.41
CA LEU A 180 35.37 -0.03 -22.22
C LEU A 180 36.41 -0.56 -23.21
N LEU A 181 37.24 0.32 -23.79
CA LEU A 181 38.27 -0.07 -24.77
C LEU A 181 39.65 -0.35 -24.14
N GLY A 182 39.82 -0.06 -22.85
CA GLY A 182 41.10 -0.19 -22.14
C GLY A 182 42.07 0.98 -22.35
N GLN A 183 43.15 1.01 -21.55
CA GLN A 183 44.07 2.16 -21.48
C GLN A 183 44.84 2.46 -22.77
N ASN A 184 45.00 1.45 -23.64
CA ASN A 184 45.75 1.55 -24.91
C ASN A 184 44.88 1.96 -26.11
N ALA A 185 43.60 2.26 -25.89
CA ALA A 185 42.70 2.68 -26.96
C ALA A 185 43.13 4.03 -27.55
N SER A 186 43.20 4.11 -28.88
CA SER A 186 43.46 5.37 -29.57
C SER A 186 42.32 6.36 -29.32
N ARG A 187 42.63 7.66 -29.40
CA ARG A 187 41.65 8.74 -29.20
C ARG A 187 40.47 8.63 -30.17
N GLU A 188 40.73 8.18 -31.40
CA GLU A 188 39.71 7.95 -32.44
C GLU A 188 38.78 6.79 -32.07
N GLN A 189 39.31 5.67 -31.56
CA GLN A 189 38.50 4.54 -31.10
C GLN A 189 37.58 4.94 -29.93
N VAL A 190 38.10 5.72 -28.97
CA VAL A 190 37.34 6.22 -27.82
C VAL A 190 36.22 7.16 -28.25
N SER A 191 36.51 8.10 -29.15
CA SER A 191 35.51 9.05 -29.68
C SER A 191 34.40 8.31 -30.45
N HIS A 192 34.80 7.39 -31.33
CA HIS A 192 33.88 6.61 -32.14
C HIS A 192 32.98 5.69 -31.31
N LEU A 193 33.49 5.07 -30.24
CA LEU A 193 32.65 4.29 -29.33
C LEU A 193 31.70 5.20 -28.53
N ALA A 194 32.18 6.34 -28.01
CA ALA A 194 31.37 7.28 -27.24
C ALA A 194 30.16 7.81 -28.04
N GLU A 195 30.34 8.07 -29.34
CA GLU A 195 29.26 8.45 -30.26
C GLU A 195 28.24 7.32 -30.50
N LYS A 196 28.67 6.06 -30.43
CA LYS A 196 27.81 4.89 -30.65
C LYS A 196 27.05 4.43 -29.41
N LEU A 197 27.51 4.72 -28.19
CA LEU A 197 26.86 4.26 -26.94
C LEU A 197 25.35 4.57 -26.86
N PRO A 198 24.85 5.76 -27.24
CA PRO A 198 23.41 6.04 -27.24
C PRO A 198 22.61 5.16 -28.22
N ARG A 199 23.18 4.84 -29.38
CA ARG A 199 22.54 4.00 -30.40
C ARG A 199 22.54 2.52 -29.99
N ILE A 200 23.60 2.08 -29.33
CA ILE A 200 23.73 0.74 -28.75
C ILE A 200 22.69 0.56 -27.63
N ALA A 201 22.50 1.57 -26.77
CA ALA A 201 21.44 1.57 -25.75
C ALA A 201 20.03 1.54 -26.35
N ALA A 202 19.84 2.15 -27.54
CA ALA A 202 18.61 2.09 -28.32
C ALA A 202 18.41 0.79 -29.11
N GLY A 203 19.33 -0.18 -28.97
CA GLY A 203 19.16 -1.54 -29.48
C GLY A 203 19.73 -1.82 -30.87
N GLN A 204 20.55 -0.91 -31.45
CA GLN A 204 21.20 -1.14 -32.74
C GLN A 204 22.57 -1.82 -32.57
N GLU A 205 22.79 -2.91 -33.32
CA GLU A 205 24.00 -3.74 -33.46
C GLU A 205 24.86 -3.96 -32.20
N LEU A 206 24.89 -5.21 -31.74
CA LEU A 206 25.69 -5.63 -30.59
C LEU A 206 26.71 -6.67 -31.01
N ASP A 207 27.98 -6.27 -31.02
CA ASP A 207 29.09 -7.21 -30.98
C ASP A 207 29.13 -7.88 -29.59
N HIS A 208 29.10 -9.22 -29.55
CA HIS A 208 29.08 -10.02 -28.32
C HIS A 208 30.29 -9.75 -27.41
N GLN A 209 31.46 -9.45 -27.99
CA GLN A 209 32.67 -9.14 -27.23
C GLN A 209 32.54 -7.77 -26.55
N VAL A 210 31.99 -6.78 -27.27
CA VAL A 210 31.66 -5.45 -26.72
C VAL A 210 30.60 -5.57 -25.62
N MET A 211 29.60 -6.42 -25.82
CA MET A 211 28.53 -6.65 -24.84
C MET A 211 29.07 -7.18 -23.51
N THR A 212 29.96 -8.18 -23.56
CA THR A 212 30.55 -8.79 -22.35
C THR A 212 31.43 -7.79 -21.61
N THR A 213 32.30 -7.06 -22.32
CA THR A 213 33.18 -6.05 -21.71
C THR A 213 32.39 -4.89 -21.10
N VAL A 214 31.29 -4.46 -21.73
CA VAL A 214 30.41 -3.42 -21.19
C VAL A 214 29.61 -3.90 -19.98
N LEU A 215 29.15 -5.14 -19.94
CA LEU A 215 28.52 -5.67 -18.72
C LEU A 215 29.52 -5.65 -17.57
N GLU A 216 30.72 -6.19 -17.76
CA GLU A 216 31.72 -6.29 -16.69
C GLU A 216 32.26 -4.91 -16.25
N GLU A 217 32.76 -4.11 -17.18
CA GLU A 217 33.35 -2.80 -16.88
C GLU A 217 32.28 -1.72 -16.63
N GLY A 218 31.10 -1.83 -17.25
CA GLY A 218 29.95 -0.95 -16.98
C GLY A 218 29.38 -1.17 -15.58
N HIS A 219 29.23 -2.42 -15.12
CA HIS A 219 28.87 -2.68 -13.72
C HIS A 219 29.94 -2.16 -12.76
N ARG A 220 31.23 -2.33 -13.11
CA ARG A 220 32.35 -1.81 -12.32
C ARG A 220 32.32 -0.28 -12.22
N TYR A 221 32.01 0.40 -13.32
CA TYR A 221 31.86 1.85 -13.37
C TYR A 221 30.63 2.34 -12.61
N LEU A 222 29.46 1.71 -12.79
CA LEU A 222 28.24 2.01 -12.00
C LEU A 222 28.49 1.89 -10.50
N ARG A 223 29.19 0.83 -10.10
CA ARG A 223 29.56 0.61 -8.71
C ARG A 223 30.41 1.75 -8.17
N LYS A 224 31.39 2.23 -8.94
CA LYS A 224 32.22 3.40 -8.59
C LYS A 224 31.40 4.69 -8.51
N VAL A 225 30.50 4.95 -9.46
CA VAL A 225 29.64 6.15 -9.47
C VAL A 225 28.68 6.16 -8.29
N ARG A 226 28.06 5.01 -7.98
CA ARG A 226 27.19 4.86 -6.79
C ARG A 226 27.96 5.10 -5.51
N LEU A 227 29.16 4.54 -5.39
CA LEU A 227 30.03 4.77 -4.24
C LEU A 227 30.45 6.24 -4.12
N PHE A 228 30.80 6.90 -5.23
CA PHE A 228 31.11 8.32 -5.25
C PHE A 228 29.94 9.17 -4.73
N ARG A 229 28.72 8.93 -5.21
CA ARG A 229 27.53 9.63 -4.69
C ARG A 229 27.32 9.34 -3.20
N ALA A 230 27.41 8.09 -2.78
CA ALA A 230 27.28 7.72 -1.37
C ALA A 230 28.30 8.45 -0.47
N ILE A 231 29.54 8.63 -0.96
CA ILE A 231 30.58 9.41 -0.27
C ILE A 231 30.23 10.91 -0.26
N GLN A 232 29.81 11.48 -1.38
CA GLN A 232 29.38 12.89 -1.46
C GLN A 232 28.18 13.19 -0.56
N ASP A 233 27.20 12.30 -0.52
CA ASP A 233 26.01 12.40 0.34
C ASP A 233 26.42 12.35 1.81
N LEU A 234 27.33 11.45 2.20
CA LEU A 234 27.87 11.40 3.56
C LEU A 234 28.69 12.64 3.93
N ILE A 235 29.49 13.17 2.99
CA ILE A 235 30.27 14.40 3.17
C ILE A 235 29.37 15.64 3.26
N SER A 236 28.25 15.65 2.54
CA SER A 236 27.23 16.71 2.61
C SER A 236 26.40 16.61 3.89
N ALA A 237 26.30 15.40 4.46
CA ALA A 237 25.84 15.16 5.81
C ALA A 237 26.97 15.48 6.83
N PRO A 238 26.79 15.34 8.16
CA PRO A 238 27.82 15.73 9.13
C PRO A 238 28.99 14.74 9.25
N LYS A 239 29.34 13.99 8.19
CA LYS A 239 30.48 13.05 8.19
C LYS A 239 31.61 13.63 7.36
N SER A 240 32.83 13.60 7.87
CA SER A 240 34.02 14.04 7.13
C SER A 240 34.59 12.90 6.28
N ALA A 241 35.43 13.24 5.28
CA ALA A 241 36.21 12.25 4.54
C ALA A 241 37.11 11.39 5.47
N THR A 242 37.56 11.98 6.58
CA THR A 242 38.29 11.28 7.64
C THR A 242 37.44 10.20 8.31
N ASP A 243 36.16 10.49 8.62
CA ASP A 243 35.26 9.50 9.22
C ASP A 243 35.02 8.31 8.29
N ILE A 244 34.89 8.57 6.99
CA ILE A 244 34.75 7.54 5.96
C ILE A 244 36.03 6.71 5.87
N ALA A 245 37.19 7.36 5.86
CA ALA A 245 38.50 6.69 5.81
C ALA A 245 38.72 5.78 7.02
N THR A 246 38.42 6.26 8.22
CA THR A 246 38.49 5.49 9.46
C THR A 246 37.54 4.29 9.43
N ALA A 247 36.28 4.49 9.02
CA ALA A 247 35.31 3.39 8.91
C ALA A 247 35.69 2.34 7.85
N ALA A 248 36.38 2.76 6.78
CA ALA A 248 36.87 1.87 5.72
C ALA A 248 38.23 1.23 6.04
N ASN A 249 38.90 1.65 7.11
CA ASN A 249 40.28 1.29 7.42
C ASN A 249 41.23 1.55 6.23
N VAL A 250 41.14 2.77 5.68
CA VAL A 250 42.02 3.30 4.63
C VAL A 250 42.50 4.70 5.04
N ASP A 251 43.52 5.23 4.36
CA ASP A 251 43.94 6.61 4.58
C ASP A 251 42.97 7.62 3.92
N ASN A 252 42.97 8.86 4.44
CA ASN A 252 42.11 9.94 3.92
C ASN A 252 42.48 10.34 2.47
N ALA A 253 43.75 10.18 2.08
CA ALA A 253 44.18 10.45 0.71
C ALA A 253 43.51 9.49 -0.29
N THR A 254 43.24 8.25 0.11
CA THR A 254 42.55 7.23 -0.68
C THR A 254 41.08 7.61 -0.92
N VAL A 255 40.38 8.10 0.09
CA VAL A 255 39.00 8.62 -0.05
C VAL A 255 38.99 9.82 -0.98
N THR A 256 39.91 10.77 -0.78
CA THR A 256 40.02 12.00 -1.59
C THR A 256 40.35 11.68 -3.05
N HIS A 257 41.33 10.80 -3.28
CA HIS A 257 41.73 10.36 -4.60
C HIS A 257 40.60 9.62 -5.33
N PHE A 258 39.87 8.74 -4.64
CA PHE A 258 38.69 8.10 -5.22
C PHE A 258 37.63 9.13 -5.58
N ASN A 259 37.38 10.13 -4.73
CA ASN A 259 36.39 11.17 -4.95
C ASN A 259 36.76 12.10 -6.13
N GLN A 260 38.05 12.26 -6.44
CA GLN A 260 38.50 13.07 -7.57
C GLN A 260 38.58 12.30 -8.89
N SER A 261 38.88 11.00 -8.85
CA SER A 261 39.28 10.23 -10.04
C SER A 261 38.46 8.97 -10.31
N LEU A 262 37.52 8.60 -9.43
CA LEU A 262 36.78 7.33 -9.45
C LEU A 262 37.70 6.10 -9.57
N SER A 263 38.93 6.21 -9.09
CA SER A 263 39.94 5.18 -9.21
C SER A 263 40.29 4.58 -7.85
N GLY A 264 40.45 3.26 -7.83
CA GLY A 264 40.71 2.47 -6.64
C GLY A 264 40.72 0.98 -6.97
N SER A 265 41.48 0.20 -6.19
CA SER A 265 41.48 -1.26 -6.32
C SER A 265 40.09 -1.84 -5.99
N THR A 266 39.78 -3.04 -6.46
CA THR A 266 38.52 -3.74 -6.12
C THR A 266 38.36 -3.90 -4.60
N GLU A 267 39.47 -4.13 -3.90
CA GLU A 267 39.48 -4.23 -2.43
C GLU A 267 39.17 -2.88 -1.77
N THR A 268 39.77 -1.79 -2.25
CA THR A 268 39.51 -0.43 -1.77
C THR A 268 38.04 -0.05 -1.94
N ILE A 269 37.45 -0.33 -3.11
CA ILE A 269 36.03 -0.07 -3.39
C ILE A 269 35.14 -0.84 -2.41
N ALA A 270 35.41 -2.13 -2.20
CA ALA A 270 34.63 -2.95 -1.27
C ALA A 270 34.77 -2.51 0.20
N LYS A 271 35.93 -1.99 0.60
CA LYS A 271 36.13 -1.38 1.94
C LYS A 271 35.30 -0.10 2.10
N LEU A 272 35.34 0.79 1.11
CA LEU A 272 34.59 2.04 1.11
C LEU A 272 33.07 1.82 1.08
N GLU A 273 32.57 0.85 0.32
CA GLU A 273 31.13 0.50 0.30
C GLU A 273 30.65 0.01 1.67
N ARG A 274 31.41 -0.90 2.30
CA ARG A 274 31.08 -1.40 3.65
C ARG A 274 31.09 -0.27 4.67
N ALA A 275 32.05 0.65 4.57
CA ALA A 275 32.13 1.82 5.42
C ALA A 275 30.93 2.74 5.23
N CYS A 276 30.57 3.09 3.99
CA CYS A 276 29.40 3.91 3.70
C CYS A 276 28.13 3.27 4.24
N ALA A 277 27.91 1.98 3.99
CA ALA A 277 26.74 1.25 4.52
C ALA A 277 26.74 1.17 6.06
N SER A 278 27.90 1.07 6.71
CA SER A 278 28.02 1.12 8.17
C SER A 278 27.67 2.50 8.71
N LEU A 279 28.21 3.56 8.11
CA LEU A 279 27.96 4.95 8.48
C LEU A 279 26.50 5.34 8.26
N TYR A 280 25.87 4.91 7.16
CA TYR A 280 24.43 5.09 6.97
C TYR A 280 23.62 4.39 8.06
N ARG A 281 23.99 3.17 8.46
CA ARG A 281 23.34 2.48 9.59
C ARG A 281 23.59 3.19 10.92
N GLU A 282 24.78 3.73 11.14
CA GLU A 282 25.11 4.52 12.32
C GLU A 282 24.33 5.83 12.34
N MET A 283 24.22 6.53 11.22
CA MET A 283 23.39 7.74 11.09
C MET A 283 21.90 7.42 11.21
N ALA A 284 21.41 6.27 10.72
CA ALA A 284 20.05 5.83 10.96
C ALA A 284 19.83 5.48 12.46
N ARG A 285 20.86 4.97 13.14
CA ARG A 285 20.82 4.68 14.59
C ARG A 285 20.96 5.94 15.45
N LYS A 286 21.80 6.90 15.08
CA LYS A 286 21.99 8.19 15.75
C LYS A 286 20.90 9.19 15.39
N GLY A 287 20.32 9.05 14.20
CA GLY A 287 19.08 9.66 13.74
C GLY A 287 17.83 9.09 14.43
N LYS A 288 17.98 8.07 15.30
CA LYS A 288 17.09 7.91 16.46
C LYS A 288 17.41 8.94 17.56
N GLN A 289 17.63 10.21 17.20
CA GLN A 289 17.05 11.23 18.06
C GLN A 289 15.56 10.93 18.00
N SER A 290 14.93 10.62 19.14
CA SER A 290 13.50 10.38 19.15
C SER A 290 12.86 11.60 18.49
N THR A 291 12.20 11.41 17.34
CA THR A 291 11.37 12.48 16.78
C THR A 291 10.46 12.99 17.89
N TRP A 292 10.05 14.24 17.83
CA TRP A 292 9.15 14.79 18.85
C TRP A 292 7.93 13.87 19.05
N SER A 293 7.39 13.33 17.94
CA SER A 293 6.32 12.34 17.93
C SER A 293 6.68 11.04 18.64
N ALA A 294 7.88 10.49 18.43
CA ALA A 294 8.33 9.27 19.12
C ALA A 294 8.47 9.48 20.63
N SER A 295 8.89 10.66 21.08
CA SER A 295 8.89 11.01 22.50
C SER A 295 7.46 11.13 23.05
N ARG A 296 6.56 11.78 22.31
CA ARG A 296 5.15 11.95 22.71
C ARG A 296 4.35 10.66 22.69
N GLU A 297 4.74 9.67 21.88
CA GLU A 297 4.09 8.36 21.83
C GLU A 297 4.19 7.63 23.17
N GLN A 298 5.35 7.72 23.82
CA GLN A 298 5.62 7.10 25.12
C GLN A 298 4.88 7.75 26.30
N LEU A 299 4.21 8.89 26.08
CA LEU A 299 3.33 9.48 27.09
C LEU A 299 1.98 8.78 27.07
N HIS A 300 1.56 8.25 28.22
CA HIS A 300 0.26 7.60 28.42
C HIS A 300 -0.07 6.50 27.37
N PRO A 301 0.85 5.53 27.11
CA PRO A 301 0.64 4.53 26.07
C PRO A 301 -0.58 3.64 26.36
N GLU A 302 -0.82 3.30 27.62
CA GLU A 302 -1.97 2.49 28.05
C GLU A 302 -3.30 3.18 27.74
N GLU A 303 -3.40 4.49 27.95
CA GLU A 303 -4.63 5.25 27.68
C GLU A 303 -4.91 5.34 26.18
N LYS A 304 -3.89 5.55 25.37
CA LYS A 304 -4.03 5.59 23.91
C LYS A 304 -4.48 4.23 23.37
N ALA A 305 -3.86 3.16 23.86
CA ALA A 305 -4.20 1.79 23.48
C ALA A 305 -5.65 1.44 23.90
N ALA A 306 -6.05 1.81 25.12
CA ALA A 306 -7.41 1.62 25.61
C ALA A 306 -8.43 2.36 24.75
N VAL A 307 -8.18 3.64 24.42
CA VAL A 307 -9.04 4.43 23.51
C VAL A 307 -9.13 3.80 22.13
N GLY A 308 -7.99 3.38 21.56
CA GLY A 308 -7.95 2.75 20.24
C GLY A 308 -8.73 1.43 20.21
N ALA A 309 -8.49 0.55 21.17
CA ALA A 309 -9.16 -0.74 21.27
C ALA A 309 -10.67 -0.58 21.53
N HIS A 310 -11.06 0.30 22.45
CA HIS A 310 -12.47 0.58 22.73
C HIS A 310 -13.18 1.15 21.49
N TRP A 311 -12.55 2.09 20.78
CA TRP A 311 -13.11 2.66 19.56
C TRP A 311 -13.29 1.61 18.46
N ALA A 312 -12.26 0.81 18.21
CA ALA A 312 -12.29 -0.27 17.21
C ALA A 312 -13.39 -1.29 17.52
N GLU A 313 -13.52 -1.69 18.79
CA GLU A 313 -14.45 -2.73 19.19
C GLU A 313 -15.90 -2.23 19.26
N TYR A 314 -16.18 -1.03 19.75
CA TYR A 314 -17.56 -0.63 20.08
C TYR A 314 -18.16 0.42 19.13
N HIS A 315 -17.34 1.17 18.40
CA HIS A 315 -17.82 2.34 17.64
C HIS A 315 -17.48 2.30 16.15
N PHE A 316 -16.29 1.83 15.79
CA PHE A 316 -15.83 1.83 14.40
C PHE A 316 -16.79 1.00 13.53
N LEU A 317 -17.43 1.66 12.56
CA LEU A 317 -18.39 1.10 11.60
C LEU A 317 -19.70 0.51 12.16
N LYS A 318 -19.86 0.48 13.50
CA LYS A 318 -21.04 -0.06 14.18
C LYS A 318 -22.20 0.93 14.30
N ASP A 319 -21.90 2.22 14.44
CA ASP A 319 -22.90 3.29 14.63
C ASP A 319 -23.45 3.88 13.31
N LEU A 320 -23.16 3.25 12.16
CA LEU A 320 -23.51 3.74 10.83
C LEU A 320 -24.59 2.86 10.18
N PRO A 321 -25.67 3.44 9.62
CA PRO A 321 -26.69 2.66 8.95
C PRO A 321 -26.08 1.96 7.72
N GLY A 322 -26.01 0.63 7.75
CA GLY A 322 -25.65 -0.16 6.58
C GLY A 322 -26.71 -0.05 5.47
N PRO A 323 -26.38 -0.43 4.22
CA PRO A 323 -27.29 -0.34 3.07
C PRO A 323 -28.59 -1.14 3.25
N THR A 324 -28.60 -2.13 4.15
CA THR A 324 -29.76 -2.98 4.49
C THR A 324 -30.27 -2.78 5.92
N GLY A 325 -29.86 -1.70 6.59
CA GLY A 325 -30.38 -1.26 7.89
C GLY A 325 -29.92 -2.05 9.13
N ASN A 326 -29.55 -3.33 8.97
CA ASN A 326 -29.23 -4.23 10.09
C ASN A 326 -27.76 -4.69 10.17
N TYR A 327 -26.91 -4.30 9.22
CA TYR A 327 -25.49 -4.71 9.20
C TYR A 327 -24.57 -3.50 9.43
N ALA A 328 -23.46 -3.74 10.14
CA ALA A 328 -22.38 -2.78 10.25
C ALA A 328 -21.84 -2.43 8.85
N THR A 329 -21.47 -1.18 8.66
CA THR A 329 -20.98 -0.71 7.35
C THR A 329 -19.60 -1.30 7.09
N THR A 330 -19.36 -2.04 6.00
CA THR A 330 -18.02 -2.58 5.70
C THR A 330 -17.15 -1.64 4.85
N ALA A 331 -17.69 -0.48 4.43
CA ALA A 331 -17.00 0.49 3.58
C ALA A 331 -16.81 1.84 4.28
N ALA A 332 -15.59 2.38 4.25
CA ALA A 332 -15.31 3.64 4.94
C ALA A 332 -14.29 4.51 4.21
N THR A 333 -14.38 5.80 4.43
CA THR A 333 -13.35 6.77 4.05
C THR A 333 -12.93 7.53 5.29
N VAL A 334 -11.64 7.48 5.61
CA VAL A 334 -11.12 7.96 6.90
C VAL A 334 -10.00 8.96 6.65
N LEU A 335 -10.25 10.23 6.99
CA LEU A 335 -9.22 11.28 7.05
C LEU A 335 -8.61 11.27 8.43
N VAL A 336 -7.29 11.09 8.53
CA VAL A 336 -6.59 10.99 9.82
C VAL A 336 -5.61 12.15 9.93
N SER A 337 -5.84 13.05 10.88
CA SER A 337 -4.87 14.08 11.22
C SER A 337 -3.60 13.43 11.80
N HIS A 338 -2.46 14.10 11.69
CA HIS A 338 -1.26 13.64 12.39
C HIS A 338 -1.50 13.63 13.91
N GLY A 339 -0.84 12.70 14.61
CA GLY A 339 -0.90 12.59 16.07
C GLY A 339 -0.64 11.18 16.59
N THR A 340 -0.16 11.10 17.84
CA THR A 340 0.26 9.81 18.42
C THR A 340 -0.91 8.96 18.88
N THR A 341 -1.95 9.54 19.46
CA THR A 341 -3.18 8.82 19.82
C THR A 341 -3.89 8.28 18.58
N GLN A 342 -3.95 9.07 17.51
CA GLN A 342 -4.55 8.70 16.22
C GLN A 342 -3.80 7.51 15.60
N THR A 343 -2.47 7.52 15.68
CA THR A 343 -1.64 6.40 15.21
C THR A 343 -2.00 5.11 15.95
N GLU A 344 -2.09 5.16 17.29
CA GLU A 344 -2.49 4.01 18.10
C GLU A 344 -3.93 3.55 17.78
N VAL A 345 -4.87 4.48 17.58
CA VAL A 345 -6.23 4.13 17.16
C VAL A 345 -6.24 3.40 15.81
N VAL A 346 -5.46 3.86 14.84
CA VAL A 346 -5.31 3.18 13.54
C VAL A 346 -4.76 1.77 13.75
N ASP A 347 -3.71 1.61 14.55
CA ASP A 347 -3.10 0.29 14.81
C ASP A 347 -4.11 -0.68 15.44
N GLN A 348 -4.89 -0.24 16.43
CA GLN A 348 -5.93 -1.06 17.06
C GLN A 348 -7.08 -1.38 16.10
N VAL A 349 -7.47 -0.46 15.22
CA VAL A 349 -8.50 -0.69 14.20
C VAL A 349 -8.04 -1.70 13.15
N LEU A 350 -6.79 -1.59 12.67
CA LEU A 350 -6.22 -2.54 11.71
C LEU A 350 -6.12 -3.95 12.33
N ARG A 351 -5.69 -4.04 13.59
CA ARG A 351 -5.70 -5.31 14.34
C ARG A 351 -7.10 -5.88 14.52
N TRP A 352 -8.09 -5.04 14.81
CA TRP A 352 -9.47 -5.48 14.91
C TRP A 352 -9.98 -6.04 13.56
N ILE A 353 -9.70 -5.36 12.44
CA ILE A 353 -10.02 -5.83 11.08
C ILE A 353 -9.39 -7.20 10.81
N GLU A 354 -8.12 -7.38 11.17
CA GLU A 354 -7.41 -8.66 11.00
C GLU A 354 -8.09 -9.82 11.72
N LEU A 355 -8.69 -9.55 12.89
CA LEU A 355 -9.44 -10.55 13.66
C LEU A 355 -10.83 -10.83 13.08
N GLN A 356 -11.40 -9.92 12.27
CA GLN A 356 -12.72 -10.09 11.63
C GLN A 356 -12.63 -10.84 10.29
N LEU A 357 -12.15 -12.09 10.32
CA LEU A 357 -11.88 -12.90 9.13
C LEU A 357 -13.11 -13.23 8.25
N ALA A 358 -14.33 -13.01 8.75
CA ALA A 358 -15.56 -13.35 8.04
C ALA A 358 -16.01 -12.26 7.04
N ASP A 359 -15.56 -11.01 7.22
CA ASP A 359 -16.09 -9.86 6.49
C ASP A 359 -15.04 -9.26 5.55
N THR A 360 -15.48 -8.78 4.39
CA THR A 360 -14.63 -8.02 3.47
C THR A 360 -14.83 -6.53 3.69
N TYR A 361 -13.76 -5.85 4.13
CA TYR A 361 -13.76 -4.39 4.35
C TYR A 361 -13.17 -3.62 3.17
N TYR A 362 -13.75 -2.45 2.90
CA TYR A 362 -13.36 -1.52 1.83
C TYR A 362 -13.10 -0.13 2.43
N ILE A 363 -11.89 0.08 2.94
CA ILE A 363 -11.54 1.30 3.67
C ILE A 363 -10.43 2.03 2.94
N THR A 364 -10.68 3.29 2.60
CA THR A 364 -9.66 4.20 2.08
C THR A 364 -9.23 5.19 3.16
N TRP A 365 -7.93 5.21 3.41
CA TRP A 365 -7.27 6.00 4.44
C TRP A 365 -6.56 7.20 3.82
N TYR A 366 -6.76 8.36 4.43
CA TYR A 366 -6.18 9.64 4.02
C TYR A 366 -5.37 10.21 5.18
N PRO A 367 -4.13 9.77 5.40
CA PRO A 367 -3.30 10.30 6.47
C PRO A 367 -2.70 11.66 6.09
N ALA A 368 -2.79 12.61 7.01
CA ALA A 368 -2.11 13.91 6.94
C ALA A 368 -0.73 13.89 7.63
N GLY A 369 -0.16 12.71 7.87
CA GLY A 369 1.15 12.50 8.48
C GLY A 369 1.76 11.16 8.11
N THR A 370 3.08 11.03 8.23
CA THR A 370 3.82 9.84 7.75
C THR A 370 3.59 8.61 8.60
N ARG A 371 3.46 8.75 9.92
CA ARG A 371 3.30 7.60 10.82
C ARG A 371 2.14 6.69 10.47
N VAL A 372 0.96 7.28 10.31
CA VAL A 372 -0.26 6.53 9.97
C VAL A 372 -0.10 5.88 8.59
N ALA A 373 0.51 6.59 7.62
CA ALA A 373 0.79 6.03 6.30
C ALA A 373 1.71 4.82 6.37
N ASP A 374 2.78 4.89 7.17
CA ASP A 374 3.73 3.80 7.36
C ASP A 374 3.08 2.58 8.02
N ARG A 375 2.23 2.79 9.04
CA ARG A 375 1.47 1.71 9.70
C ARG A 375 0.54 0.98 8.74
N ILE A 376 -0.24 1.73 7.96
CA ILE A 376 -1.15 1.16 6.97
C ILE A 376 -0.36 0.39 5.90
N ARG A 377 0.75 0.95 5.42
CA ARG A 377 1.62 0.27 4.44
C ARG A 377 2.21 -1.02 5.01
N GLN A 378 2.68 -1.00 6.25
CA GLN A 378 3.20 -2.19 6.92
C GLN A 378 2.12 -3.28 7.00
N PHE A 379 0.91 -2.91 7.42
CA PHE A 379 -0.24 -3.82 7.46
C PHE A 379 -0.56 -4.42 6.08
N GLN A 380 -0.51 -3.64 4.99
CA GLN A 380 -0.73 -4.15 3.63
C GLN A 380 0.32 -5.19 3.19
N LEU A 381 1.56 -5.05 3.67
CA LEU A 381 2.65 -5.98 3.36
C LEU A 381 2.53 -7.28 4.15
N GLU A 382 2.14 -7.17 5.42
CA GLU A 382 1.95 -8.31 6.33
C GLU A 382 0.65 -9.08 6.02
N ASN A 383 -0.38 -8.38 5.56
CA ASN A 383 -1.71 -8.93 5.27
C ASN A 383 -2.16 -8.64 3.83
N PRO A 384 -1.55 -9.26 2.79
CA PRO A 384 -1.91 -8.98 1.39
C PRO A 384 -3.37 -9.25 1.03
N HIS A 385 -4.01 -10.20 1.73
CA HIS A 385 -5.42 -10.55 1.56
C HIS A 385 -6.39 -9.48 2.11
N LEU A 386 -5.91 -8.55 2.95
CA LEU A 386 -6.70 -7.47 3.56
C LEU A 386 -6.42 -6.09 2.92
N ARG A 387 -5.79 -6.04 1.74
CA ARG A 387 -5.44 -4.76 1.07
C ARG A 387 -6.62 -3.83 0.86
N THR A 388 -7.82 -4.35 0.63
CA THR A 388 -9.03 -3.52 0.44
C THR A 388 -9.45 -2.80 1.72
N ALA A 389 -9.12 -3.33 2.89
CA ALA A 389 -9.36 -2.71 4.19
C ALA A 389 -8.30 -1.65 4.56
N ALA A 390 -7.25 -1.53 3.75
CA ALA A 390 -6.09 -0.71 4.04
C ALA A 390 -5.69 0.15 2.84
N GLN A 391 -6.62 0.54 1.96
CA GLN A 391 -6.28 1.33 0.77
C GLN A 391 -5.72 2.69 1.19
N LEU A 392 -4.52 3.04 0.75
CA LEU A 392 -3.82 4.25 1.17
C LEU A 392 -3.88 5.32 0.08
N PHE A 393 -4.29 6.53 0.46
CA PHE A 393 -4.21 7.71 -0.39
C PHE A 393 -3.40 8.79 0.32
N LEU A 394 -2.24 9.14 -0.25
CA LEU A 394 -1.37 10.17 0.31
C LEU A 394 -1.80 11.55 -0.17
N LEU A 395 -1.93 12.51 0.76
CA LEU A 395 -2.17 13.91 0.38
C LEU A 395 -0.92 14.48 -0.29
N PRO A 396 -1.06 15.35 -1.31
CA PRO A 396 0.09 16.01 -1.93
C PRO A 396 0.70 17.02 -0.95
N GLY A 397 2.01 17.23 -1.01
CA GLY A 397 2.71 18.24 -0.21
C GLY A 397 4.11 17.80 0.21
N LEU A 398 4.81 18.69 0.90
CA LEU A 398 6.09 18.39 1.54
C LEU A 398 5.86 17.71 2.88
N VAL A 399 6.80 16.86 3.28
CA VAL A 399 6.74 16.14 4.55
C VAL A 399 7.81 16.67 5.48
N ASP A 400 7.39 17.14 6.65
CA ASP A 400 8.29 17.46 7.75
C ASP A 400 8.54 16.17 8.51
N LEU A 401 9.76 15.63 8.41
CA LEU A 401 10.12 14.36 9.05
C LEU A 401 10.31 14.48 10.56
N GLU A 402 10.57 15.69 11.09
CA GLU A 402 10.72 15.89 12.54
C GLU A 402 9.36 15.93 13.24
N ARG A 403 8.37 16.56 12.59
CA ARG A 403 6.97 16.65 13.05
C ARG A 403 6.06 15.57 12.47
N GLU A 404 6.58 14.79 11.51
CA GLU A 404 5.91 13.68 10.81
C GLU A 404 4.55 14.08 10.18
N ARG A 405 4.48 15.30 9.64
CA ARG A 405 3.27 15.90 9.07
C ARG A 405 3.49 16.39 7.65
N ILE A 406 2.41 16.43 6.88
CA ILE A 406 2.41 17.08 5.57
C ILE A 406 2.26 18.60 5.78
N PHE A 407 2.95 19.41 4.99
CA PHE A 407 2.87 20.86 5.02
C PHE A 407 3.08 21.47 3.62
N GLY A 408 2.86 22.78 3.52
CA GLY A 408 3.04 23.55 2.28
C GLY A 408 1.72 24.05 1.68
N PRO A 409 1.79 24.97 0.71
CA PRO A 409 0.61 25.51 0.03
C PRO A 409 -0.10 24.46 -0.84
N GLU A 410 0.61 23.42 -1.30
CA GLU A 410 0.05 22.40 -2.20
C GLU A 410 -1.02 21.55 -1.51
N VAL A 411 -0.78 21.14 -0.26
CA VAL A 411 -1.76 20.38 0.53
C VAL A 411 -2.99 21.24 0.84
N GLN A 412 -2.80 22.53 1.09
CA GLN A 412 -3.89 23.46 1.38
C GLN A 412 -4.76 23.67 0.14
N ALA A 413 -4.15 23.99 -0.99
CA ALA A 413 -4.85 24.14 -2.27
C ALA A 413 -5.58 22.85 -2.69
N PHE A 414 -4.97 21.69 -2.43
CA PHE A 414 -5.63 20.40 -2.66
C PHE A 414 -6.86 20.26 -1.76
N LEU A 415 -6.71 20.45 -0.45
CA LEU A 415 -7.80 20.30 0.52
C LEU A 415 -8.95 21.29 0.26
N GLU A 416 -8.66 22.53 -0.11
CA GLU A 416 -9.66 23.55 -0.44
C GLU A 416 -10.56 23.13 -1.60
N ASN A 417 -9.96 22.55 -2.65
CA ASN A 417 -10.67 22.11 -3.85
C ASN A 417 -11.26 20.69 -3.74
N TRP A 418 -10.98 19.98 -2.65
CA TRP A 418 -11.39 18.59 -2.52
C TRP A 418 -12.83 18.46 -2.01
N GLN A 419 -13.69 17.88 -2.86
CA GLN A 419 -15.13 17.75 -2.63
C GLN A 419 -15.56 16.36 -2.10
N ARG A 420 -14.72 15.71 -1.28
CA ARG A 420 -15.08 14.40 -0.70
C ARG A 420 -15.81 14.56 0.63
N ILE A 421 -16.85 13.75 0.83
CA ILE A 421 -17.50 13.56 2.13
C ILE A 421 -16.89 12.31 2.77
N PHE A 422 -16.36 12.45 3.98
CA PHE A 422 -15.73 11.35 4.71
C PHE A 422 -16.73 10.58 5.57
N THR A 423 -16.47 9.29 5.77
CA THR A 423 -17.17 8.51 6.80
C THR A 423 -16.72 9.00 8.18
N TYR A 424 -15.41 9.08 8.37
CA TYR A 424 -14.79 9.58 9.59
C TYR A 424 -13.71 10.60 9.29
N ILE A 425 -13.63 11.63 10.12
CA ILE A 425 -12.41 12.44 10.27
C ILE A 425 -11.91 12.25 11.69
N TRP A 426 -10.71 11.69 11.82
CA TRP A 426 -10.04 11.47 13.10
C TRP A 426 -9.07 12.61 13.33
N LEU A 427 -9.39 13.41 14.34
CA LEU A 427 -8.72 14.64 14.69
C LEU A 427 -7.89 14.46 15.95
N GLY A 428 -6.82 15.23 16.03
CA GLY A 428 -5.95 15.36 17.17
C GLY A 428 -5.79 16.81 17.60
N ALA A 429 -5.33 16.96 18.83
CA ALA A 429 -4.97 18.24 19.40
C ALA A 429 -3.73 18.06 20.30
N TYR A 430 -2.99 19.15 20.48
CA TYR A 430 -1.95 19.25 21.50
C TYR A 430 -2.58 19.43 22.89
N ALA A 431 -3.58 20.30 22.97
CA ALA A 431 -4.41 20.51 24.14
C ALA A 431 -5.86 20.81 23.72
N PHE A 432 -6.82 20.60 24.61
CA PHE A 432 -8.24 20.79 24.35
C PHE A 432 -8.91 21.43 25.55
N ASP A 433 -9.53 22.58 25.32
CA ASP A 433 -10.40 23.24 26.29
C ASP A 433 -11.80 22.64 26.15
N LEU A 434 -12.15 21.76 27.08
CA LEU A 434 -13.43 21.08 27.05
C LEU A 434 -14.59 22.03 27.34
N THR A 435 -14.40 23.06 28.15
CA THR A 435 -15.44 24.03 28.52
C THR A 435 -15.86 24.86 27.29
N ASN A 436 -14.89 25.37 26.54
CA ASN A 436 -15.15 26.20 25.35
C ASN A 436 -15.19 25.39 24.05
N GLY A 437 -14.78 24.12 24.08
CA GLY A 437 -14.74 23.22 22.94
C GLY A 437 -13.71 23.63 21.89
N ILE A 438 -12.54 24.11 22.32
CA ILE A 438 -11.48 24.62 21.42
C ILE A 438 -10.28 23.68 21.46
N ALA A 439 -9.86 23.21 20.29
CA ALA A 439 -8.60 22.51 20.12
C ALA A 439 -7.43 23.50 19.99
N TYR A 440 -6.33 23.21 20.66
CA TYR A 440 -5.09 23.98 20.59
C TYR A 440 -3.96 23.14 20.01
N PHE A 441 -3.05 23.81 19.30
CA PHE A 441 -1.90 23.21 18.64
C PHE A 441 -0.60 23.78 19.20
N GLN A 442 0.44 22.96 19.24
CA GLN A 442 1.71 23.39 19.83
C GLN A 442 2.38 24.47 18.98
N PHE A 443 2.24 24.37 17.65
CA PHE A 443 2.85 25.31 16.72
C PHE A 443 1.77 26.09 15.97
N GLU A 444 1.96 27.39 15.80
CA GLU A 444 0.99 28.25 15.13
C GLU A 444 0.86 27.88 13.64
N ASP A 445 1.96 27.43 13.02
CA ASP A 445 2.01 27.04 11.61
C ASP A 445 1.20 25.77 11.27
N GLU A 446 0.76 24.96 12.26
CA GLU A 446 -0.11 23.79 12.00
C GLU A 446 -1.58 24.20 11.88
N VAL A 447 -1.96 25.31 12.52
CA VAL A 447 -3.35 25.72 12.65
C VAL A 447 -4.07 25.82 11.30
N PRO A 448 -3.51 26.42 10.24
CA PRO A 448 -4.20 26.52 8.95
C PRO A 448 -4.55 25.15 8.36
N LEU A 449 -3.61 24.22 8.35
CA LEU A 449 -3.84 22.87 7.82
C LEU A 449 -4.84 22.10 8.70
N GLN A 450 -4.71 22.19 10.02
CA GLN A 450 -5.62 21.51 10.94
C GLN A 450 -7.05 22.02 10.81
N ARG A 451 -7.25 23.33 10.63
CA ARG A 451 -8.56 23.91 10.32
C ARG A 451 -9.10 23.42 8.97
N LEU A 452 -8.27 23.36 7.93
CA LEU A 452 -8.70 22.86 6.62
C LEU A 452 -9.15 21.39 6.65
N LEU A 453 -8.40 20.54 7.37
CA LEU A 453 -8.75 19.14 7.61
C LEU A 453 -10.05 19.05 8.44
N ALA A 454 -10.12 19.80 9.54
CA ALA A 454 -11.27 19.88 10.42
C ALA A 454 -12.51 20.45 9.74
N GLY A 455 -12.38 21.30 8.72
CA GLY A 455 -13.49 21.87 7.95
C GLY A 455 -14.03 20.93 6.86
N ARG A 456 -13.40 19.78 6.60
CA ARG A 456 -13.92 18.86 5.58
C ARG A 456 -15.25 18.22 6.00
N PRO A 457 -16.18 17.95 5.06
CA PRO A 457 -17.44 17.29 5.39
C PRO A 457 -17.25 15.84 5.85
N ALA A 458 -17.94 15.43 6.90
CA ALA A 458 -17.92 14.04 7.38
C ALA A 458 -19.26 13.58 7.95
N ILE A 459 -19.47 12.27 8.06
CA ILE A 459 -20.57 11.75 8.87
C ILE A 459 -20.25 11.98 10.34
N GLU A 460 -19.11 11.48 10.80
CA GLU A 460 -18.62 11.63 12.17
C GLU A 460 -17.22 12.24 12.21
N LYS A 461 -17.01 13.20 13.11
CA LYS A 461 -15.67 13.70 13.45
C LYS A 461 -15.32 13.25 14.85
N VAL A 462 -14.12 12.71 15.03
CA VAL A 462 -13.74 12.07 16.28
C VAL A 462 -12.45 12.69 16.77
N LEU A 463 -12.47 13.25 17.97
CA LEU A 463 -11.28 13.75 18.65
C LEU A 463 -10.78 12.67 19.60
N PHE A 464 -9.56 12.20 19.38
CA PHE A 464 -8.92 11.24 20.28
C PHE A 464 -7.91 11.95 21.18
N LEU A 465 -8.17 11.90 22.49
CA LEU A 465 -7.42 12.60 23.52
C LEU A 465 -7.05 11.63 24.66
N ASP A 466 -5.90 11.87 25.28
CA ASP A 466 -5.61 11.40 26.64
C ASP A 466 -5.96 12.51 27.63
N TRP A 467 -6.24 12.17 28.90
CA TRP A 467 -6.73 13.17 29.86
C TRP A 467 -5.71 14.29 30.12
N SER A 468 -4.42 14.06 29.90
CA SER A 468 -3.38 15.08 30.10
C SER A 468 -3.54 16.27 29.13
N LYS A 469 -4.24 16.07 28.01
CA LYS A 469 -4.51 17.10 27.01
C LYS A 469 -5.65 18.05 27.37
N LEU A 470 -6.41 17.79 28.44
CA LEU A 470 -7.53 18.64 28.85
C LEU A 470 -7.05 19.92 29.56
N ARG A 471 -6.60 20.89 28.76
CA ARG A 471 -6.05 22.19 29.18
C ARG A 471 -6.13 23.22 28.06
N CYS A 472 -5.97 24.50 28.42
CA CYS A 472 -5.99 25.62 27.48
C CYS A 472 -4.55 26.10 27.21
N GLU A 473 -3.82 25.42 26.31
CA GLU A 473 -2.41 25.72 26.03
C GLU A 473 -2.09 25.59 24.53
N GLY A 474 -1.41 26.59 23.98
CA GLY A 474 -0.95 26.60 22.58
C GLY A 474 -1.69 27.60 21.71
N ALA A 475 -1.57 27.45 20.39
CA ALA A 475 -2.26 28.25 19.40
C ALA A 475 -3.68 27.72 19.16
N PRO A 476 -4.73 28.55 19.22
CA PRO A 476 -6.11 28.11 19.05
C PRO A 476 -6.38 27.68 17.61
N GLY A 477 -6.91 26.47 17.46
CA GLY A 477 -7.23 25.82 16.20
C GLY A 477 -8.70 25.92 15.84
N PHE A 478 -9.38 24.77 15.79
CA PHE A 478 -10.81 24.65 15.46
C PHE A 478 -11.66 24.47 16.71
N GLY A 479 -12.95 24.81 16.61
CA GLY A 479 -13.94 24.64 17.67
C GLY A 479 -14.95 23.51 17.40
N VAL A 480 -15.57 22.96 18.44
CA VAL A 480 -16.61 21.90 18.29
C VAL A 480 -17.83 22.38 17.49
N ALA A 481 -18.22 23.65 17.63
CA ALA A 481 -19.31 24.22 16.84
C ALA A 481 -18.97 24.20 15.33
N GLU A 482 -17.77 24.66 14.96
CA GLU A 482 -17.24 24.61 13.58
C GLU A 482 -17.18 23.17 13.04
N LEU A 483 -16.81 22.20 13.88
CA LEU A 483 -16.82 20.79 13.48
C LEU A 483 -18.23 20.28 13.13
N LEU A 484 -19.24 20.67 13.92
CA LEU A 484 -20.64 20.26 13.74
C LEU A 484 -21.33 20.94 12.55
N GLU A 485 -20.85 22.10 12.11
CA GLU A 485 -21.31 22.71 10.86
C GLU A 485 -21.07 21.78 9.67
N HIS A 486 -19.97 21.04 9.70
CA HIS A 486 -19.51 20.16 8.62
C HIS A 486 -19.62 18.66 8.95
N ALA A 487 -20.35 18.27 9.99
CA ALA A 487 -20.63 16.86 10.28
C ALA A 487 -22.02 16.60 10.85
N LYS A 488 -22.46 15.34 10.81
CA LYS A 488 -23.68 14.90 11.49
C LYS A 488 -23.42 14.68 12.99
N GLY A 489 -22.23 14.23 13.33
CA GLY A 489 -21.81 14.06 14.72
C GLY A 489 -20.36 14.42 14.99
N VAL A 490 -20.11 14.82 16.24
CA VAL A 490 -18.78 14.98 16.83
C VAL A 490 -18.70 14.09 18.06
N THR A 491 -17.68 13.25 18.13
CA THR A 491 -17.38 12.42 19.30
C THR A 491 -16.03 12.83 19.88
N ILE A 492 -15.99 13.16 21.17
CA ILE A 492 -14.76 13.41 21.93
C ILE A 492 -14.47 12.16 22.74
N CYS A 493 -13.43 11.42 22.38
CA CYS A 493 -12.98 10.22 23.06
C CYS A 493 -11.77 10.55 23.94
N VAL A 494 -11.89 10.34 25.24
CA VAL A 494 -10.86 10.65 26.24
C VAL A 494 -10.47 9.39 27.01
N GLY A 495 -9.19 9.04 26.98
CA GLY A 495 -8.61 8.03 27.85
C GLY A 495 -8.50 8.56 29.29
N VAL A 496 -9.14 7.89 30.24
CA VAL A 496 -9.20 8.30 31.66
C VAL A 496 -8.84 7.16 32.62
N GLN A 497 -8.17 6.11 32.12
CA GLN A 497 -7.79 4.93 32.90
C GLN A 497 -6.98 5.30 34.15
N SER A 498 -5.98 6.17 34.00
CA SER A 498 -5.11 6.64 35.08
C SER A 498 -5.59 7.95 35.72
N ALA A 499 -6.74 8.47 35.30
CA ALA A 499 -7.25 9.75 35.79
C ALA A 499 -7.84 9.63 37.21
N PRO A 500 -7.64 10.64 38.08
CA PRO A 500 -8.34 10.71 39.36
C PRO A 500 -9.86 10.73 39.18
N ALA A 501 -10.62 10.08 40.07
CA ALA A 501 -12.08 10.03 39.99
C ALA A 501 -12.72 11.44 39.88
N ARG A 502 -12.19 12.41 40.61
CA ARG A 502 -12.64 13.82 40.56
C ARG A 502 -12.49 14.45 39.17
N LEU A 503 -11.47 14.05 38.40
CA LEU A 503 -11.28 14.55 37.05
C LEU A 503 -12.42 14.08 36.13
N ARG A 504 -12.88 12.83 36.29
CA ARG A 504 -14.01 12.32 35.49
C ARG A 504 -15.26 13.14 35.75
N ASP A 505 -15.58 13.43 37.01
CA ASP A 505 -16.75 14.24 37.37
C ASP A 505 -16.66 15.67 36.78
N GLU A 506 -15.47 16.27 36.86
CA GLU A 506 -15.20 17.59 36.28
C GLU A 506 -15.34 17.58 34.75
N VAL A 507 -14.83 16.54 34.08
CA VAL A 507 -14.95 16.37 32.63
C VAL A 507 -16.42 16.23 32.21
N ARG A 508 -17.24 15.49 32.95
CA ARG A 508 -18.69 15.40 32.69
C ARG A 508 -19.37 16.76 32.82
N LYS A 509 -19.01 17.51 33.87
CA LYS A 509 -19.55 18.86 34.12
C LYS A 509 -19.18 19.83 32.99
N GLN A 510 -17.89 19.89 32.62
CA GLN A 510 -17.40 20.74 31.53
C GLN A 510 -18.04 20.38 30.19
N PHE A 511 -18.26 19.08 29.93
CA PHE A 511 -18.98 18.65 28.73
C PHE A 511 -20.45 19.11 28.74
N GLY A 512 -21.13 19.10 29.90
CA GLY A 512 -22.47 19.68 30.04
C GLY A 512 -22.51 21.18 29.70
N GLU A 513 -21.50 21.94 30.13
CA GLU A 513 -21.35 23.35 29.80
C GLU A 513 -21.11 23.55 28.29
N LEU A 514 -20.21 22.76 27.70
CA LEU A 514 -19.92 22.76 26.26
C LEU A 514 -21.18 22.51 25.42
N VAL A 515 -21.96 21.50 25.78
CA VAL A 515 -23.22 21.16 25.10
C VAL A 515 -24.09 22.41 25.01
N HIS A 516 -24.32 23.11 26.12
CA HIS A 516 -25.10 24.35 26.17
C HIS A 516 -24.50 25.51 25.35
N GLN A 517 -23.18 25.62 25.26
CA GLN A 517 -22.53 26.62 24.41
C GLN A 517 -22.71 26.30 22.92
N VAL A 518 -22.55 25.03 22.55
CA VAL A 518 -22.63 24.57 21.16
C VAL A 518 -24.02 24.77 20.57
N ALA A 519 -25.13 24.41 21.25
CA ALA A 519 -26.43 24.71 20.64
C ALA A 519 -26.79 26.19 20.67
N ARG A 520 -26.23 26.96 21.60
CA ARG A 520 -26.31 28.42 21.49
C ARG A 520 -25.58 28.91 20.26
N ALA A 521 -24.45 28.34 19.85
CA ALA A 521 -23.77 28.74 18.64
C ALA A 521 -24.54 28.33 17.36
N LEU A 522 -25.01 27.08 17.28
CA LEU A 522 -25.58 26.49 16.06
C LEU A 522 -27.00 26.96 15.69
N HIS A 523 -27.71 27.69 16.57
CA HIS A 523 -29.02 28.32 16.34
C HIS A 523 -29.95 27.63 15.31
N SER A 524 -30.64 26.55 15.71
CA SER A 524 -31.53 25.76 14.84
C SER A 524 -30.85 25.19 13.59
N PRO A 525 -29.97 24.19 13.75
CA PRO A 525 -29.34 23.55 12.60
C PRO A 525 -30.41 22.92 11.67
N PRO A 526 -30.17 22.87 10.35
CA PRO A 526 -31.13 22.34 9.38
C PRO A 526 -31.40 20.85 9.57
N GLU A 527 -30.45 20.12 10.17
CA GLU A 527 -30.56 18.72 10.53
C GLU A 527 -30.12 18.52 11.99
N PRO A 528 -30.64 17.51 12.72
CA PRO A 528 -30.16 17.15 14.04
C PRO A 528 -28.66 16.88 14.05
N LYS A 529 -27.96 17.47 15.04
CA LYS A 529 -26.51 17.33 15.22
C LYS A 529 -26.21 16.58 16.51
N ARG A 530 -25.29 15.63 16.47
CA ARG A 530 -24.93 14.80 17.64
C ARG A 530 -23.60 15.24 18.24
N LEU A 531 -23.56 15.52 19.54
CA LEU A 531 -22.31 15.73 20.28
C LEU A 531 -22.18 14.64 21.36
N ARG A 532 -21.08 13.91 21.33
CA ARG A 532 -20.82 12.78 22.24
C ARG A 532 -19.49 12.94 22.96
N LEU A 533 -19.47 12.56 24.23
CA LEU A 533 -18.28 12.34 25.04
C LEU A 533 -18.18 10.85 25.36
N CYS A 534 -17.02 10.26 25.10
CA CYS A 534 -16.69 8.88 25.43
C CYS A 534 -15.50 8.89 26.38
N LEU A 535 -15.72 8.46 27.63
CA LEU A 535 -14.70 8.32 28.65
C LEU A 535 -14.27 6.85 28.73
N VAL A 536 -13.03 6.58 28.34
CA VAL A 536 -12.50 5.21 28.26
C VAL A 536 -11.64 4.93 29.49
N CYS A 537 -12.14 4.08 30.39
CA CYS A 537 -11.44 3.63 31.60
C CYS A 537 -10.65 2.34 31.34
N SER A 538 -11.13 1.49 30.45
CA SER A 538 -10.45 0.30 29.92
C SER A 538 -11.07 -0.07 28.57
N VAL A 539 -10.55 -1.12 27.91
CA VAL A 539 -11.12 -1.63 26.65
C VAL A 539 -12.61 -1.97 26.80
N GLU A 540 -12.97 -2.71 27.84
CA GLU A 540 -14.34 -3.17 28.13
C GLU A 540 -15.19 -2.12 28.88
N GLN A 541 -14.54 -1.14 29.52
CA GLN A 541 -15.22 -0.12 30.33
C GLN A 541 -15.09 1.26 29.69
N GLY A 542 -16.05 1.57 28.82
CA GLY A 542 -16.32 2.92 28.33
C GLY A 542 -17.61 3.48 28.91
N GLU A 543 -17.58 4.74 29.36
CA GLU A 543 -18.78 5.51 29.65
C GLU A 543 -19.05 6.47 28.49
N VAL A 544 -20.22 6.36 27.88
CA VAL A 544 -20.62 7.24 26.76
C VAL A 544 -21.73 8.16 27.22
N LEU A 545 -21.45 9.46 27.21
CA LEU A 545 -22.41 10.54 27.41
C LEU A 545 -22.71 11.15 26.05
N SER A 546 -23.99 11.23 25.68
CA SER A 546 -24.38 11.81 24.39
C SER A 546 -25.50 12.83 24.53
N ALA A 547 -25.37 13.91 23.77
CA ALA A 547 -26.36 14.96 23.65
C ALA A 547 -26.68 15.16 22.16
N THR A 548 -27.97 15.14 21.82
CA THR A 548 -28.43 15.51 20.48
C THR A 548 -28.94 16.95 20.52
N VAL A 549 -28.43 17.77 19.61
CA VAL A 549 -28.89 19.14 19.36
C VAL A 549 -29.92 19.10 18.25
N GLU A 550 -31.17 19.41 18.57
CA GLU A 550 -32.27 19.47 17.62
C GLU A 550 -32.72 20.93 17.40
N GLY A 551 -33.58 21.14 16.39
CA GLY A 551 -34.12 22.46 16.04
C GLY A 551 -34.60 23.26 17.25
N HIS A 552 -34.32 24.57 17.26
CA HIS A 552 -34.57 25.51 18.36
C HIS A 552 -33.66 25.38 19.59
N GLY A 553 -32.49 24.73 19.45
CA GLY A 553 -31.50 24.65 20.53
C GLY A 553 -31.96 23.80 21.72
N ARG A 554 -32.90 22.88 21.48
CA ARG A 554 -33.33 21.89 22.47
C ARG A 554 -32.35 20.74 22.48
N PHE A 555 -32.10 20.20 23.67
CA PHE A 555 -31.21 19.07 23.88
C PHE A 555 -31.96 17.88 24.45
N HIS A 556 -31.61 16.71 23.95
CA HIS A 556 -31.97 15.44 24.55
C HIS A 556 -30.71 14.75 25.04
N TRP A 557 -30.63 14.56 26.36
CA TRP A 557 -29.60 13.75 27.00
C TRP A 557 -29.93 12.28 26.77
N ASN A 558 -29.05 11.59 26.06
CA ASN A 558 -29.12 10.16 25.88
C ASN A 558 -28.01 9.53 26.74
N HIS A 559 -28.41 9.03 27.91
CA HIS A 559 -27.59 8.11 28.67
C HIS A 559 -27.75 6.73 28.04
N SER A 560 -26.88 6.39 27.08
CA SER A 560 -26.79 5.00 26.64
C SER A 560 -26.09 4.22 27.75
N ALA A 561 -26.81 3.29 28.40
CA ALA A 561 -26.20 2.23 29.17
C ALA A 561 -25.19 1.49 28.27
N GLN A 562 -24.13 0.94 28.89
CA GLN A 562 -22.99 0.34 28.20
C GLN A 562 -23.44 -0.56 27.04
N PRO A 563 -22.72 -0.60 25.90
CA PRO A 563 -22.88 -1.68 24.94
C PRO A 563 -22.42 -2.98 25.61
N GLY A 564 -23.33 -3.67 26.32
CA GLY A 564 -23.05 -4.95 27.00
C GLY A 564 -23.66 -5.14 28.39
N SER A 565 -24.20 -4.12 29.07
CA SER A 565 -24.86 -4.33 30.37
C SER A 565 -26.38 -4.29 30.28
N HIS A 566 -26.98 -5.47 30.22
CA HIS A 566 -28.32 -5.64 30.75
C HIS A 566 -28.27 -5.56 32.28
N LYS A 567 -29.14 -4.70 32.84
CA LYS A 567 -29.49 -4.46 34.25
C LYS A 567 -28.64 -3.43 34.98
N TRP A 568 -29.27 -2.29 35.27
CA TRP A 568 -29.27 -1.68 36.60
C TRP A 568 -30.69 -1.24 36.94
N ASP A 569 -31.24 -1.81 38.02
CA ASP A 569 -32.44 -1.35 38.71
C ASP A 569 -32.12 -0.07 39.51
N ASP A 570 -33.14 0.80 39.58
CA ASP A 570 -33.39 1.84 40.58
C ASP A 570 -32.28 2.85 40.94
N ILE A 571 -32.40 4.05 40.34
CA ILE A 571 -32.22 5.30 41.09
C ILE A 571 -33.40 6.22 40.78
N THR A 572 -34.38 6.26 41.68
CA THR A 572 -35.49 7.22 41.71
C THR A 572 -34.99 8.68 41.76
N PRO A 573 -35.51 9.60 40.95
CA PRO A 573 -35.38 11.02 41.22
C PRO A 573 -36.47 11.49 42.19
N HIS A 574 -36.03 12.28 43.17
CA HIS A 574 -36.84 12.98 44.16
C HIS A 574 -38.10 13.64 43.57
N ARG A 575 -39.26 13.30 44.13
CA ARG A 575 -40.53 14.01 43.93
C ARG A 575 -40.46 15.42 44.53
N GLY A 576 -40.38 16.43 43.66
CA GLY A 576 -40.75 17.81 43.95
C GLY A 576 -42.18 18.10 43.44
N GLY A 577 -43.12 18.23 44.38
CA GLY A 577 -44.31 19.09 44.34
C GLY A 577 -45.22 19.15 43.11
N ARG A 578 -46.47 18.66 43.27
CA ARG A 578 -47.67 19.49 43.03
C ARG A 578 -48.90 18.83 43.64
N ALA A 579 -49.32 19.36 44.80
CA ALA A 579 -50.65 19.13 45.34
C ALA A 579 -51.65 19.91 44.48
N THR A 580 -52.53 19.20 43.78
CA THR A 580 -53.79 19.78 43.29
C THR A 580 -54.91 19.32 44.22
N LYS A 581 -55.56 20.30 44.83
CA LYS A 581 -56.81 20.14 45.57
C LYS A 581 -57.87 19.62 44.60
N SER A 582 -58.52 18.51 44.94
CA SER A 582 -59.86 18.20 44.47
C SER A 582 -60.72 17.80 45.67
N THR A 583 -61.84 18.50 45.80
CA THR A 583 -62.84 18.39 46.85
C THR A 583 -64.02 17.59 46.30
N ARG A 584 -64.66 16.78 47.17
CA ARG A 584 -65.99 16.16 47.03
C ARG A 584 -66.09 15.08 45.94
N SER A 585 -66.74 13.94 46.16
CA SER A 585 -67.83 13.56 47.07
C SER A 585 -67.64 12.14 47.58
#